data_AF-A0A1C6HAZ2-F1
#
_entry.id   AF-A0A1C6HAZ2-F1
#
_cell.length_a   1.000
_cell.length_b   1.000
_cell.length_c   1.000
_cell.angle_alpha   90.00
_cell.angle_beta   90.00
_cell.angle_gamma   90.00
#
_symmetry.space_group_name_H-M   'P 1'
#
loop_
_entity.id
_entity.type
_entity.pdbx_description
1 polymer ?
#
loop_
_entity_poly.entity_id
_entity_poly.type
_entity_poly.pdbx_seq_one_letter_code
_entity_poly.pdbx_strand_id
1 'polypeptide(L)' 'MICPYNVKVHITVQQWTQEYSEENENQLPTGTTWTNEYFKQMDCVREECGAFYNGRCNYKGE' A
#
# COMPACT_ATOMS: atom_id res chain seq x y z
N MET A 1 1.96 -17.62 7.98
CA MET A 1 0.52 -17.33 7.81
C MET A 1 0.36 -15.84 8.01
N ILE A 2 -0.26 -15.14 7.08
CA ILE A 2 -0.28 -13.68 7.09
C ILE A 2 -1.50 -13.21 7.90
N CYS A 3 -1.33 -12.19 8.75
CA CYS A 3 -2.41 -11.55 9.49
C CYS A 3 -3.07 -10.49 8.59
N PRO A 4 -4.32 -10.68 8.15
CA PRO A 4 -4.94 -9.79 7.18
C PRO A 4 -5.31 -8.41 7.75
N TYR A 5 -5.29 -8.26 9.08
CA TYR A 5 -5.78 -7.07 9.78
C TYR A 5 -4.69 -6.23 10.42
N ASN A 6 -3.43 -6.70 10.40
CA ASN A 6 -2.32 -5.95 10.98
C ASN A 6 -1.30 -5.61 9.89
N VAL A 7 -1.29 -4.33 9.50
CA VAL A 7 -0.34 -3.79 8.52
C VAL A 7 0.92 -3.38 9.26
N LYS A 8 2.04 -4.06 8.98
CA LYS A 8 3.36 -3.73 9.53
C LYS A 8 3.86 -2.40 8.99
N VAL A 9 3.69 -2.23 7.69
CA VAL A 9 4.23 -1.10 6.93
C VAL A 9 3.18 -0.67 5.92
N HIS A 10 2.86 0.62 5.94
CA HIS A 10 2.13 1.29 4.90
C HIS A 10 3.08 2.30 4.24
N ILE A 11 3.29 2.17 2.93
CA ILE A 11 4.13 3.08 2.15
C ILE A 11 3.24 3.73 1.10
N THR A 12 3.18 5.06 1.13
CA THR A 12 2.53 5.86 0.08
C THR A 12 3.62 6.53 -0.75
N VAL A 13 3.64 6.24 -2.05
CA VAL A 13 4.57 6.85 -2.99
C VAL A 13 3.77 7.74 -3.94
N GLN A 14 4.04 9.04 -3.89
CA GLN A 14 3.49 10.01 -4.84
C GLN A 14 4.54 10.30 -5.91
N GLN A 15 4.20 10.03 -7.17
CA GLN A 15 5.07 10.26 -8.32
C GLN A 15 4.43 11.30 -9.22
N TRP A 16 5.22 12.27 -9.66
CA TRP A 16 4.81 13.26 -10.65
C TRP A 16 5.59 13.02 -11.93
N THR A 17 4.88 12.74 -13.02
CA THR A 17 5.46 12.55 -14.35
C THR A 17 5.11 13.74 -15.22
N GLN A 18 6.12 14.35 -15.82
CA GLN A 18 6.01 15.49 -16.73
C GLN A 18 6.41 15.03 -18.12
N GLU A 19 5.57 15.32 -19.11
CA GLU A 19 5.93 15.14 -20.51
C GLU A 19 6.45 16.47 -21.05
N TYR A 20 7.69 16.46 -21.55
CA TYR A 20 8.30 17.61 -22.21
C TYR A 20 7.99 17.54 -23.72
N SER A 21 7.49 18.63 -24.29
CA SER A 21 7.22 18.75 -25.73
C SER A 21 8.16 19.78 -26.35
N GLU A 22 8.98 19.33 -27.30
CA GLU A 22 9.89 20.19 -28.08
C GLU A 22 9.17 21.02 -29.15
N GLU A 23 7.94 20.63 -29.54
CA GLU A 23 7.19 21.32 -30.60
C GLU A 23 6.54 22.63 -30.14
N ASN A 24 6.46 22.88 -28.82
CA ASN A 24 5.80 24.05 -28.27
C ASN A 24 6.46 24.52 -26.96
N GLU A 25 7.60 25.22 -27.07
CA GLU A 25 8.38 25.75 -25.93
C GLU A 25 7.57 26.61 -24.94
N ASN A 26 6.41 27.14 -25.34
CA ASN A 26 5.54 27.95 -24.47
C ASN A 26 4.43 27.14 -23.78
N GLN A 27 4.34 25.82 -23.99
CA GLN A 27 3.32 24.99 -23.38
C GLN A 27 3.66 24.74 -21.90
N LEU A 28 2.74 25.15 -21.01
CA LEU A 28 2.86 24.84 -19.59
C LEU A 28 2.98 23.32 -19.42
N PRO A 29 3.93 22.86 -18.60
CA PRO A 29 4.12 21.43 -18.43
C PRO A 29 2.86 20.78 -17.85
N THR A 30 2.25 19.92 -18.65
CA THR A 30 1.19 19.04 -18.19
C THR A 30 1.83 17.82 -17.56
N GLY A 31 1.51 17.57 -16.29
CA GLY A 31 1.99 16.41 -15.56
C GLY A 31 0.84 15.63 -14.94
N THR A 32 1.06 14.34 -14.75
CA THR A 32 0.13 13.44 -14.05
C THR A 32 0.73 13.01 -12.72
N THR A 33 -0.09 13.05 -11.67
CA THR A 33 0.28 12.54 -10.36
C THR A 33 -0.24 11.12 -10.20
N TRP A 34 0.65 10.20 -9.82
CA TRP A 34 0.32 8.82 -9.50
C TRP A 34 0.55 8.59 -8.01
N THR A 35 -0.44 8.01 -7.34
CA THR A 35 -0.31 7.58 -5.94
C THR A 35 -0.30 6.07 -5.89
N ASN A 36 0.82 5.49 -5.45
CA ASN A 36 0.97 4.06 -5.26
C ASN A 36 1.01 3.74 -3.76
N GLU A 37 0.16 2.82 -3.32
CA GLU A 37 0.10 2.38 -1.94
C GLU A 37 0.59 0.93 -1.82
N TYR A 38 1.55 0.70 -0.92
CA TYR A 38 2.10 -0.62 -0.62
C TYR A 38 1.83 -0.97 0.83
N PHE A 39 1.23 -2.15 1.03
CA PHE A 39 0.93 -2.68 2.34
C PHE A 39 1.74 -3.95 2.58
N LYS A 40 2.54 -3.97 3.64
CA LYS A 40 3.15 -5.20 4.14
C LYS A 40 2.37 -5.68 5.35
N GLN A 41 1.65 -6.78 5.17
CA GLN A 41 0.93 -7.45 6.25
C GLN A 41 1.90 -8.14 7.20
N MET A 42 1.57 -8.18 8.49
CA MET A 42 2.36 -8.87 9.52
C MET A 42 2.23 -10.39 9.40
N ASP A 43 3.28 -11.10 9.80
CA ASP A 43 3.17 -12.53 10.08
C ASP A 43 2.29 -12.77 11.30
N CYS A 44 1.48 -13.82 11.23
CA CYS A 44 0.70 -14.27 12.35
C CYS A 44 1.47 -15.28 13.19
N VAL A 45 1.71 -14.92 14.45
CA VAL A 45 2.46 -15.71 15.46
C VAL A 45 1.64 -16.85 16.09
N ARG A 46 0.56 -17.29 15.44
CA ARG A 46 -0.30 -18.40 15.87
C ARG A 46 -0.82 -18.21 17.30
N GLU A 47 -0.50 -19.10 18.24
CA GLU A 47 -1.00 -19.12 19.62
C GLU A 47 -0.68 -17.83 20.39
N GLU A 48 0.35 -17.09 19.99
CA GLU A 48 0.70 -15.78 20.56
C GLU A 48 -0.12 -14.62 19.95
N CYS A 49 -1.01 -14.91 18.98
CA CYS A 49 -1.88 -13.93 18.35
C CYS A 49 -3.32 -14.15 18.84
N GLY A 50 -3.91 -13.13 19.49
CA GLY A 50 -5.30 -13.17 19.95
C GLY A 50 -6.35 -13.38 18.84
N ALA A 51 -5.97 -13.19 17.58
CA ALA A 51 -6.80 -13.46 16.42
C ALA A 51 -6.62 -14.89 15.84
N PHE A 52 -5.73 -15.71 16.39
CA PHE A 52 -5.54 -17.08 15.93
C PHE A 52 -6.60 -18.00 16.51
N TYR A 53 -7.39 -18.60 15.62
CA TYR A 53 -8.46 -19.51 15.98
C TYR A 53 -8.63 -20.56 14.87
N ASN A 54 -8.79 -21.83 15.26
CA ASN A 54 -9.03 -22.95 14.34
C ASN A 54 -7.98 -23.05 13.20
N GLY A 55 -6.70 -22.89 13.55
CA GLY A 55 -5.60 -22.98 12.59
C GLY A 55 -5.46 -21.80 11.62
N ARG A 56 -6.25 -20.73 11.79
CA ARG A 56 -6.22 -19.53 10.95
C ARG A 56 -6.14 -18.27 11.81
N CYS A 57 -5.52 -17.22 11.28
CA CYS A 57 -5.57 -15.91 11.91
C CYS A 57 -6.72 -15.14 11.30
N ASN A 58 -7.78 -15.03 12.09
CA ASN A 58 -9.05 -14.47 11.69
C ASN A 58 -9.51 -13.57 12.83
N TYR A 59 -9.30 -12.26 12.67
CA TYR A 59 -9.91 -11.28 13.56
C TYR A 59 -11.40 -11.27 13.24
N LYS A 60 -12.22 -11.81 14.15
CA LYS A 60 -13.66 -11.53 14.14
C LYS A 60 -13.83 -10.12 14.71
N GLY A 61 -13.71 -9.11 13.85
CA GLY A 61 -14.17 -7.78 14.21
C GLY A 61 -15.66 -7.81 14.56
N GLU A 62 -16.06 -6.93 15.47
CA GLU A 62 -17.45 -6.70 15.86
C GLU A 62 -18.35 -6.36 14.67
#